data_AF-A0A6M4A8N2-F1
#
_entry.id   AF-A0A6M4A8N2-F1
#
_cell.length_a   1.000
_cell.length_b   1.000
_cell.length_c   1.000
_cell.angle_alpha   90.00
_cell.angle_beta   90.00
_cell.angle_gamma   90.00
#
_symmetry.space_group_name_H-M   'P 1'
#
loop_
_entity.id
_entity.type
_entity.pdbx_description
1 polymer ?
#
loop_
_entity_poly.entity_id
_entity_poly.type
_entity_poly.pdbx_seq_one_letter_code
_entity_poly.pdbx_strand_id
1 'polypeptide(L)'
;MLQGFPPVIDATTHTLILGSFPGEASLRAQQYYAFKQNQFWRLLSGALNDNLVELPYPQRLQGLLAHGIGLWDVFGACRRQGSLDAAIRQGAPNDFHALQRNYPRLKTLCFNGNMAGKMRAQLEQMSYRTLQLPSSSPAYAQMRFEEKLEHWKQIVERNDAPRRR
;
A
#
# COMPACT_ATOMS: atom_id res chain seq x y z
N MET A 1 15.70 -12.03 -11.36
CA MET A 1 15.17 -10.80 -10.74
C MET A 1 13.70 -11.07 -10.45
N LEU A 2 13.20 -10.70 -9.27
CA LEU A 2 11.79 -10.86 -8.93
C LEU A 2 10.99 -9.72 -9.57
N GLN A 3 9.77 -10.02 -9.99
CA GLN A 3 8.82 -9.05 -10.55
C GLN A 3 7.68 -8.83 -9.55
N GLY A 4 7.31 -7.56 -9.38
CA GLY A 4 6.16 -7.15 -8.60
C GLY A 4 4.86 -7.35 -9.39
N PHE A 5 3.76 -6.87 -8.80
CA PHE A 5 2.44 -6.95 -9.41
C PHE A 5 2.05 -5.63 -10.10
N PRO A 6 1.11 -5.67 -11.06
CA PRO A 6 0.49 -4.45 -11.57
C PRO A 6 -0.32 -3.75 -10.48
N PRO A 7 -0.51 -2.42 -10.57
CA PRO A 7 -1.31 -1.69 -9.60
C PRO A 7 -2.76 -2.16 -9.63
N VAL A 8 -3.37 -2.32 -8.46
CA VAL A 8 -4.82 -2.41 -8.31
C VAL A 8 -5.34 -1.00 -8.17
N ILE A 9 -5.87 -0.44 -9.25
CA ILE A 9 -6.26 0.96 -9.36
C ILE A 9 -7.33 1.15 -10.43
N ASP A 10 -8.21 2.13 -10.24
CA ASP A 10 -9.20 2.54 -11.23
C ASP A 10 -9.28 4.08 -11.37
N ALA A 11 -10.15 4.56 -12.26
CA ALA A 11 -10.33 5.98 -12.53
C ALA A 11 -10.86 6.80 -11.33
N THR A 12 -11.43 6.14 -10.32
CA THR A 12 -12.00 6.79 -9.13
C THR A 12 -10.99 6.89 -7.98
N THR A 13 -9.92 6.11 -8.05
CA THR A 13 -8.90 6.00 -7.01
C THR A 13 -8.24 7.35 -6.71
N HIS A 14 -8.33 7.79 -5.46
CA HIS A 14 -7.71 9.02 -4.96
C HIS A 14 -6.53 8.77 -4.02
N THR A 15 -6.46 7.57 -3.43
CA THR A 15 -5.41 7.15 -2.50
C THR A 15 -4.82 5.82 -2.95
N LEU A 16 -3.49 5.70 -2.95
CA LEU A 16 -2.78 4.46 -3.28
C LEU A 16 -1.91 4.03 -2.11
N ILE A 17 -2.09 2.80 -1.63
CA ILE A 17 -1.25 2.23 -0.58
C ILE A 17 -0.09 1.49 -1.25
N LEU A 18 1.13 1.87 -0.87
CA LEU A 18 2.38 1.39 -1.42
C LEU A 18 3.09 0.49 -0.41
N GLY A 19 3.18 -0.80 -0.74
CA GLY A 19 4.15 -1.70 -0.14
C GLY A 19 5.57 -1.44 -0.64
N SER A 20 6.56 -2.10 -0.04
CA SER A 20 7.93 -2.10 -0.53
C SER A 20 8.06 -2.97 -1.78
N PHE A 21 7.75 -4.26 -1.64
CA PHE A 21 7.73 -5.28 -2.69
C PHE A 21 6.97 -6.52 -2.18
N PRO A 22 6.21 -7.25 -3.03
CA PRO A 22 5.42 -8.41 -2.58
C PRO A 22 6.28 -9.47 -1.90
N GLY A 23 5.85 -9.98 -0.74
CA GLY A 23 6.53 -11.10 -0.04
C GLY A 23 6.47 -12.42 -0.83
N GLU A 24 7.21 -13.45 -0.42
CA GLU A 24 7.20 -14.75 -1.11
C GLU A 24 5.81 -15.39 -1.16
N ALA A 25 5.06 -15.33 -0.04
CA ALA A 25 3.69 -15.85 -0.01
C ALA A 25 2.78 -15.09 -0.98
N SER A 26 2.94 -13.76 -1.07
CA SER A 26 2.24 -12.93 -2.05
C SER A 26 2.58 -13.34 -3.48
N LEU A 27 3.87 -13.43 -3.81
CA LEU A 27 4.35 -13.84 -5.13
C LEU A 27 3.83 -15.23 -5.52
N ARG A 28 3.87 -16.21 -4.62
CA ARG A 28 3.34 -17.55 -4.89
C ARG A 28 1.82 -17.55 -5.12
N ALA A 29 1.08 -16.76 -4.34
CA ALA A 29 -0.36 -16.68 -4.45
C ALA A 29 -0.84 -15.75 -5.58
N GLN A 30 0.04 -14.93 -6.17
CA GLN A 30 -0.30 -13.81 -7.06
C GLN A 30 -1.30 -12.84 -6.41
N GLN A 31 -1.11 -12.58 -5.12
CA GLN A 31 -2.02 -11.76 -4.30
C GLN A 31 -1.25 -10.80 -3.39
N TYR A 32 -1.69 -9.55 -3.36
CA TYR A 32 -1.21 -8.57 -2.39
C TYR A 32 -1.49 -9.04 -0.97
N TYR A 33 -0.46 -8.96 -0.12
CA TYR A 33 -0.55 -9.29 1.31
C TYR A 33 -1.16 -10.68 1.62
N ALA A 34 -0.78 -11.71 0.85
CA ALA A 34 -1.31 -13.07 0.98
C ALA A 34 -0.80 -13.85 2.20
N PHE A 35 0.26 -13.37 2.86
CA PHE A 35 0.79 -14.04 4.05
C PHE A 35 -0.23 -13.93 5.20
N LYS A 36 -0.69 -15.06 5.74
CA LYS A 36 -1.78 -15.13 6.73
C LYS A 36 -1.53 -14.28 7.98
N GLN A 37 -0.27 -14.15 8.40
CA GLN A 37 0.13 -13.37 9.57
C GLN A 37 0.31 -11.87 9.25
N ASN A 38 0.21 -11.45 7.98
CA ASN A 38 0.23 -10.05 7.62
C ASN A 38 -1.07 -9.38 8.09
N GLN A 39 -0.93 -8.27 8.81
CA GLN A 39 -2.05 -7.57 9.43
C GLN A 39 -2.77 -6.62 8.46
N PHE A 40 -2.32 -6.52 7.20
CA PHE A 40 -2.79 -5.52 6.22
C PHE A 40 -4.31 -5.46 6.09
N TRP A 41 -4.93 -6.59 5.74
CA TRP A 41 -6.38 -6.65 5.54
C TRP A 41 -7.16 -6.35 6.82
N ARG A 42 -6.65 -6.79 7.99
CA ARG A 42 -7.27 -6.48 9.29
C ARG A 42 -7.17 -5.00 9.65
N LEU A 43 -6.01 -4.37 9.39
CA LEU A 43 -5.80 -2.94 9.64
C LEU A 43 -6.70 -2.09 8.75
N LEU A 44 -6.81 -2.43 7.46
CA LEU A 44 -7.72 -1.73 6.56
C LEU A 44 -9.17 -1.94 6.91
N SER A 45 -9.57 -3.17 7.28
CA SER A 45 -10.93 -3.42 7.72
C SER A 45 -11.32 -2.55 8.92
N GLY A 46 -10.44 -2.45 9.92
CA GLY A 46 -10.67 -1.57 11.06
C GLY A 46 -10.65 -0.08 10.69
N ALA A 47 -9.76 0.34 9.78
CA ALA A 47 -9.63 1.74 9.38
C ALA A 47 -10.81 2.24 8.54
N LEU A 48 -11.39 1.36 7.72
CA LEU A 48 -12.52 1.66 6.83
C LEU A 48 -13.88 1.30 7.45
N ASN A 49 -13.87 0.66 8.63
CA ASN A 49 -15.06 0.08 9.24
C ASN A 49 -15.83 -0.85 8.28
N ASP A 50 -15.09 -1.69 7.54
CA ASP A 50 -15.61 -2.58 6.49
C ASP A 50 -14.90 -3.94 6.53
N ASN A 51 -15.65 -5.06 6.52
CA ASN A 51 -15.09 -6.39 6.76
C ASN A 51 -14.49 -7.04 5.51
N LEU A 52 -13.40 -6.45 4.99
CA LEU A 52 -12.60 -7.00 3.91
C LEU A 52 -11.98 -8.37 4.22
N VAL A 53 -11.67 -8.71 5.47
CA VAL A 53 -10.96 -9.96 5.82
C VAL A 53 -11.76 -11.20 5.44
N GLU A 54 -13.09 -11.17 5.60
CA GLU A 54 -13.96 -12.30 5.29
C GLU A 54 -14.21 -12.50 3.79
N LEU A 55 -13.96 -11.46 2.99
CA LEU A 55 -14.18 -11.53 1.55
C LEU A 55 -13.10 -12.37 0.85
N PRO A 56 -13.45 -13.12 -0.21
CA PRO A 56 -12.50 -13.64 -1.18
C PRO A 56 -11.62 -12.52 -1.77
N TYR A 57 -10.37 -12.82 -2.11
CA TYR A 57 -9.39 -11.80 -2.56
C TYR A 57 -9.89 -10.86 -3.67
N PRO A 58 -10.54 -11.34 -4.76
CA PRO A 58 -11.08 -10.43 -5.78
C PRO A 58 -12.09 -9.42 -5.23
N GLN A 59 -12.94 -9.86 -4.29
CA GLN A 59 -13.94 -9.02 -3.64
C GLN A 59 -13.28 -8.04 -2.65
N ARG A 60 -12.17 -8.41 -2.00
CA ARG A 60 -11.36 -7.47 -1.20
C ARG A 60 -10.86 -6.30 -2.04
N LEU A 61 -10.36 -6.59 -3.25
CA LEU A 61 -9.89 -5.55 -4.16
C LEU A 61 -11.03 -4.63 -4.61
N GLN A 62 -12.19 -5.20 -4.95
CA GLN A 62 -13.37 -4.41 -5.31
C GLN A 62 -13.85 -3.53 -4.15
N GLY A 63 -13.93 -4.07 -2.94
CA GLY A 63 -14.28 -3.30 -1.75
C GLY A 63 -13.31 -2.14 -1.54
N LEU A 64 -12.01 -2.39 -1.66
CA LEU A 64 -11.00 -1.35 -1.52
C LEU A 64 -11.15 -0.23 -2.58
N LEU A 65 -11.37 -0.60 -3.84
CA LEU A 65 -11.60 0.35 -4.93
C LEU A 65 -12.90 1.14 -4.75
N ALA A 66 -13.94 0.54 -4.16
CA ALA A 66 -15.18 1.25 -3.82
C ALA A 66 -14.96 2.38 -2.79
N HIS A 67 -13.93 2.25 -1.93
CA HIS A 67 -13.46 3.32 -1.04
C HIS A 67 -12.50 4.32 -1.73
N GLY A 68 -12.28 4.20 -3.05
CA GLY A 68 -11.33 5.02 -3.81
C GLY A 68 -9.86 4.75 -3.44
N ILE A 69 -9.57 3.56 -2.88
CA ILE A 69 -8.24 3.16 -2.43
C ILE A 69 -7.70 2.06 -3.35
N GLY A 70 -6.48 2.26 -3.85
CA GLY A 70 -5.75 1.29 -4.65
C GLY A 70 -4.59 0.64 -3.88
N LEU A 71 -3.99 -0.39 -4.49
CA LEU A 71 -2.76 -1.05 -4.02
C LEU A 71 -1.68 -1.03 -5.08
N TRP A 72 -0.44 -0.79 -4.67
CA TRP A 72 0.72 -1.12 -5.47
C TRP A 72 1.95 -1.31 -4.57
N ASP A 73 3.13 -1.41 -5.18
CA ASP A 73 4.41 -1.40 -4.49
C ASP A 73 5.29 -0.28 -5.03
N VAL A 74 6.26 0.12 -4.21
CA VAL A 74 7.30 1.06 -4.61
C VAL A 74 8.19 0.48 -5.69
N PHE A 75 8.65 -0.76 -5.50
CA PHE A 75 9.54 -1.41 -6.45
C PHE A 75 8.74 -2.32 -7.39
N GLY A 76 8.90 -2.12 -8.69
CA GLY A 76 8.35 -3.01 -9.73
C GLY A 76 9.18 -4.27 -9.91
N ALA A 77 10.47 -4.20 -9.58
CA ALA A 77 11.37 -5.35 -9.65
C ALA A 77 12.53 -5.22 -8.65
N CYS A 78 13.07 -6.33 -8.17
CA CYS A 78 14.25 -6.33 -7.32
C CYS A 78 15.00 -7.67 -7.31
N ARG A 79 16.19 -7.69 -6.70
CA ARG A 79 16.79 -8.93 -6.19
C ARG A 79 16.51 -9.02 -4.69
N ARG A 80 15.91 -10.12 -4.24
CA ARG A 80 15.65 -10.37 -2.83
C ARG A 80 15.69 -11.87 -2.56
N GLN A 81 16.31 -12.25 -1.44
CA GLN A 81 16.20 -13.58 -0.87
C GLN A 81 15.29 -13.51 0.35
N GLY A 82 14.34 -14.44 0.47
CA GLY A 82 13.33 -14.38 1.52
C GLY A 82 12.27 -13.31 1.29
N SER A 83 11.52 -13.01 2.35
CA SER A 83 10.43 -12.01 2.34
C SER A 83 10.76 -10.70 3.06
N LEU A 84 11.95 -10.57 3.65
CA LEU A 84 12.31 -9.41 4.46
C LEU A 84 12.72 -8.22 3.59
N ASP A 85 12.18 -7.04 3.89
CA ASP A 85 12.54 -5.80 3.20
C ASP A 85 14.04 -5.49 3.28
N ALA A 86 14.68 -5.80 4.42
CA ALA A 86 16.11 -5.61 4.61
C ALA A 86 16.98 -6.38 3.61
N ALA A 87 16.43 -7.40 2.93
CA ALA A 87 17.10 -8.18 1.91
C ALA A 87 16.89 -7.64 0.48
N ILE A 88 16.11 -6.57 0.28
CA ILE A 88 15.90 -5.97 -1.05
C ILE A 88 17.22 -5.34 -1.52
N ARG A 89 17.64 -5.71 -2.73
CA ARG A 89 18.81 -5.18 -3.45
C ARG A 89 18.41 -4.84 -4.87
N GLN A 90 19.05 -3.82 -5.45
CA GLN A 90 18.79 -3.38 -6.83
C GLN A 90 17.29 -3.18 -7.11
N GLY A 91 16.60 -2.48 -6.20
CA GLY A 91 15.17 -2.19 -6.35
C GLY A 91 14.97 -1.18 -7.48
N ALA A 92 14.24 -1.59 -8.52
CA ALA A 92 13.80 -0.71 -9.60
C ALA A 92 12.41 -0.16 -9.24
N PRO A 93 12.27 1.17 -9.03
CA PRO A 93 10.99 1.78 -8.74
C PRO A 93 9.99 1.57 -9.89
N ASN A 94 8.71 1.51 -9.54
CA ASN A 94 7.63 1.59 -10.51
C ASN A 94 7.54 2.99 -11.16
N ASP A 95 6.90 3.09 -12.32
CA ASP A 95 6.74 4.36 -13.05
C ASP A 95 5.58 5.19 -12.47
N PHE A 96 5.91 6.02 -11.47
CA PHE A 96 4.97 6.95 -10.87
C PHE A 96 4.60 8.13 -11.79
N HIS A 97 5.39 8.45 -12.82
CA HIS A 97 5.02 9.50 -13.78
C HIS A 97 3.89 9.02 -14.70
N ALA A 98 3.96 7.78 -15.19
CA ALA A 98 2.87 7.16 -15.92
C ALA A 98 1.61 7.07 -15.07
N LEU A 99 1.75 6.69 -13.79
CA LEU A 99 0.65 6.63 -12.85
C LEU A 99 -0.05 8.00 -12.68
N GLN A 100 0.71 9.08 -12.53
CA GLN A 100 0.18 10.44 -12.38
C GLN A 100 -0.59 10.91 -13.62
N ARG A 101 -0.10 10.56 -14.82
CA ARG A 101 -0.76 10.90 -16.09
C ARG A 101 -2.07 10.13 -16.28
N ASN A 102 -2.07 8.84 -15.95
CA ASN A 102 -3.20 7.95 -16.22
C ASN A 102 -4.31 8.06 -15.16
N TYR A 103 -3.96 8.43 -13.91
CA TYR A 103 -4.90 8.51 -12.79
C TYR A 103 -4.85 9.90 -12.14
N PRO A 104 -5.41 10.94 -12.78
CA PRO A 104 -5.29 12.32 -12.31
C PRO A 104 -5.98 12.57 -10.96
N ARG A 105 -6.93 11.70 -10.55
CA ARG A 105 -7.58 11.75 -9.24
C ARG A 105 -6.69 11.24 -8.11
N LEU A 106 -5.67 10.44 -8.41
CA LEU A 106 -4.72 9.95 -7.43
C LEU A 106 -3.87 11.12 -6.93
N LYS A 107 -4.08 11.50 -5.66
CA LYS A 107 -3.36 12.60 -5.02
C LYS A 107 -2.67 12.20 -3.73
N THR A 108 -2.98 11.03 -3.17
CA THR A 108 -2.45 10.58 -1.89
C THR A 108 -1.72 9.25 -2.03
N LEU A 109 -0.49 9.18 -1.53
CA LEU A 109 0.30 7.95 -1.45
C LEU A 109 0.55 7.58 0.01
N CYS A 110 0.16 6.37 0.39
CA CYS A 110 0.32 5.85 1.76
C CYS A 110 1.41 4.77 1.78
N PHE A 111 2.53 5.02 2.44
CA PHE A 111 3.67 4.11 2.46
C PHE A 111 3.56 3.11 3.62
N ASN A 112 3.39 1.83 3.32
CA ASN A 112 3.32 0.76 4.31
C ASN A 112 4.74 0.34 4.75
N GLY A 113 5.24 0.96 5.81
CA GLY A 113 6.55 0.67 6.40
C GLY A 113 7.71 1.49 5.85
N ASN A 114 8.85 1.40 6.56
CA ASN A 114 10.00 2.29 6.33
C ASN A 114 10.67 2.09 4.98
N MET A 115 10.70 0.86 4.45
CA MET A 115 11.32 0.59 3.16
C MET A 115 10.57 1.28 2.02
N ALA A 116 9.24 1.18 2.01
CA ALA A 116 8.41 1.94 1.07
C ALA A 116 8.59 3.45 1.27
N GLY A 117 8.63 3.89 2.54
CA GLY A 117 8.81 5.29 2.93
C GLY A 117 10.08 5.98 2.42
N LYS A 118 11.11 5.22 2.01
CA LYS A 118 12.33 5.82 1.44
C LYS A 118 12.08 6.61 0.15
N MET A 119 11.02 6.28 -0.59
CA MET A 119 10.66 7.01 -1.81
C MET A 119 9.72 8.20 -1.56
N ARG A 120 9.32 8.42 -0.30
CA ARG A 120 8.37 9.48 0.06
C ARG A 120 8.83 10.85 -0.40
N ALA A 121 10.06 11.25 -0.09
CA ALA A 121 10.57 12.58 -0.45
C ALA A 121 10.60 12.82 -1.97
N GLN A 122 11.01 11.81 -2.74
CA GLN A 122 10.98 11.86 -4.21
C GLN A 122 9.55 12.01 -4.75
N LEU A 123 8.59 11.29 -4.16
CA LEU A 123 7.21 11.31 -4.62
C LEU A 123 6.44 12.57 -4.15
N GLU A 124 6.84 13.19 -3.04
CA GLU A 124 6.38 14.52 -2.64
C GLU A 124 6.77 15.59 -3.67
N GLN A 125 7.97 15.51 -4.24
CA GLN A 125 8.40 16.41 -5.32
C GLN A 125 7.54 16.28 -6.58
N MET A 126 6.88 15.13 -6.79
CA MET A 126 5.90 14.92 -7.86
C MET A 126 4.50 15.47 -7.51
N SER A 127 4.38 16.26 -6.43
CA SER A 127 3.13 16.85 -5.94
C SER A 127 2.10 15.87 -5.40
N TYR A 128 2.53 14.67 -4.97
CA TYR A 128 1.69 13.78 -4.18
C TYR A 128 1.65 14.21 -2.71
N ARG A 129 0.46 14.13 -2.10
CA ARG A 129 0.34 14.10 -0.65
C ARG A 129 0.80 12.73 -0.18
N THR A 130 1.55 12.67 0.91
CA THR A 130 2.10 11.42 1.41
C THR A 130 1.70 11.17 2.86
N LEU A 131 1.55 9.89 3.19
CA LEU A 131 1.31 9.42 4.55
C LEU A 131 2.22 8.23 4.83
N GLN A 132 3.01 8.31 5.90
CA GLN A 132 3.81 7.17 6.36
C GLN A 132 2.96 6.33 7.31
N LEU A 133 2.82 5.05 7.01
CA LEU A 133 2.12 4.08 7.85
C LEU A 133 3.13 3.14 8.52
N PRO A 134 2.84 2.65 9.75
CA PRO A 134 3.58 1.55 10.33
C PRO A 134 3.39 0.28 9.49
N SER A 135 4.42 -0.56 9.44
CA SER A 135 4.36 -1.77 8.61
C SER A 135 3.30 -2.75 9.11
N SER A 136 2.49 -3.25 8.18
CA SER A 136 1.52 -4.32 8.41
C SER A 136 2.14 -5.71 8.55
N SER A 137 3.45 -5.84 8.26
CA SER A 137 4.19 -7.09 8.39
C SER A 137 4.29 -7.54 9.86
N PRO A 138 4.21 -8.85 10.14
CA PRO A 138 4.45 -9.36 11.50
C PRO A 138 5.89 -9.13 11.96
N ALA A 139 6.84 -8.89 11.04
CA ALA A 139 8.22 -8.54 11.39
C ALA A 139 8.30 -7.18 12.13
N TYR A 140 7.31 -6.32 11.98
CA TYR A 140 7.22 -5.06 12.72
C TYR A 140 6.44 -5.28 14.03
N ALA A 141 7.05 -6.04 14.95
CA ALA A 141 6.46 -6.45 16.22
C ALA A 141 6.60 -5.39 17.33
N GLN A 142 7.36 -4.32 17.10
CA GLN A 142 7.59 -3.25 18.07
C GLN A 142 6.35 -2.37 18.36
N MET A 143 5.28 -2.49 17.56
CA MET A 143 4.05 -1.72 17.69
C MET A 143 2.86 -2.67 17.71
N ARG A 144 1.94 -2.47 18.66
CA ARG A 144 0.74 -3.32 18.81
C ARG A 144 -0.27 -3.05 17.71
N PHE A 145 -1.20 -3.98 17.50
CA PHE A 145 -2.19 -3.87 16.43
C PHE A 145 -3.06 -2.61 16.55
N GLU A 146 -3.52 -2.31 17.77
CA GLU A 146 -4.39 -1.17 18.07
C GLU A 146 -3.66 0.15 17.78
N GLU A 147 -2.39 0.23 18.15
CA GLU A 147 -1.54 1.40 17.87
C GLU A 147 -1.31 1.58 16.38
N LYS A 148 -1.09 0.48 15.64
CA LYS A 148 -1.04 0.54 14.17
C LYS A 148 -2.36 1.04 13.61
N LEU A 149 -3.49 0.51 14.10
CA LEU A 149 -4.81 0.85 13.59
C LEU A 149 -5.09 2.35 13.68
N GLU A 150 -4.73 3.02 14.76
CA GLU A 150 -4.88 4.49 14.88
C GLU A 150 -4.10 5.26 13.80
N HIS A 151 -2.92 4.78 13.40
CA HIS A 151 -2.19 5.38 12.27
C HIS A 151 -2.87 5.10 10.92
N TRP A 152 -3.45 3.91 10.76
CA TRP A 152 -4.12 3.52 9.52
C TRP A 152 -5.46 4.23 9.30
N LYS A 153 -6.16 4.64 10.38
CA LYS A 153 -7.38 5.46 10.28
C LYS A 153 -7.14 6.82 9.58
N GLN A 154 -5.93 7.35 9.62
CA GLN A 154 -5.56 8.59 8.90
C GLN A 154 -5.70 8.50 7.38
N ILE A 155 -5.82 7.29 6.82
CA ILE A 155 -6.10 7.08 5.38
C ILE A 155 -7.46 7.70 5.00
N VAL A 156 -8.44 7.64 5.90
CA VAL A 156 -9.81 8.12 5.68
C VAL A 156 -9.92 9.61 5.99
N GLU A 157 -9.39 10.04 7.15
CA GLU A 157 -9.47 11.42 7.64
C GLU A 157 -8.92 12.47 6.65
N ARG A 158 -7.93 12.09 5.84
CA ARG A 158 -7.30 12.98 4.85
C ARG A 158 -8.12 13.17 3.56
N ASN A 159 -9.18 12.39 3.36
CA ASN A 159 -10.08 12.55 2.21
C ASN A 159 -11.32 13.39 2.54
N ASP A 160 -11.71 13.43 3.83
CA ASP A 160 -12.83 14.25 4.33
C ASP A 160 -12.46 15.70 4.65
N ALA A 161 -11.16 16.05 4.58
CA ALA A 161 -10.74 17.44 4.73
C ALA A 161 -11.40 18.29 3.62
N PRO A 162 -12.17 19.34 3.95
CA PRO A 162 -12.92 20.10 2.97
C PRO A 162 -11.97 20.63 1.90
N ARG A 163 -12.34 20.40 0.64
CA ARG A 163 -11.70 21.04 -0.52
C ARG A 163 -11.86 22.55 -0.36
N ARG A 164 -10.94 23.21 0.33
CA ARG A 164 -10.83 24.66 0.31
C ARG A 164 -10.28 25.06 -1.05
N ARG A 165 -11.19 25.36 -1.98
CA ARG A 165 -11.21 26.55 -2.84
C ARG A 165 -12.44 26.49 -3.74
#